data_AF-A0AAV4DVK7-F1
#
_entry.id   AF-A0AAV4DVK7-F1
#
_cell.length_a   1.000
_cell.length_b   1.000
_cell.length_c   1.000
_cell.angle_alpha   90.00
_cell.angle_beta   90.00
_cell.angle_gamma   90.00
#
_symmetry.space_group_name_H-M   'P 1'
#
loop_
_entity.id
_entity.type
_entity.pdbx_description
1 polymer ?
#
loop_
_entity_poly.entity_id
_entity_poly.type
_entity_poly.pdbx_seq_one_letter_code
_entity_poly.pdbx_strand_id
1 'polypeptide(L)'
;MCELLTGNQGSVNSIPVPDLYSSHEEADSRIILNCMYASQQPTTERVIVRSPDSDVFLLLLPFSDAISKPLIFDTSSGNNRKQLNITHLAATMPKRLRDAIISLHTFTDSLGTDDALEKELQDDDLISHEEGISDSDDEL
;
A
#
# COMPACT_ATOMS: atom_id res chain seq x y z
N MET A 1 -3.09 -3.83 -14.17
CA MET A 1 -1.83 -4.38 -14.70
C MET A 1 -0.91 -4.62 -13.52
N CYS A 2 -0.46 -5.87 -13.32
CA CYS A 2 0.44 -6.23 -12.21
C CYS A 2 1.85 -6.49 -12.76
N GLU A 3 2.87 -5.98 -12.07
CA GLU A 3 4.26 -6.08 -12.49
C GLU A 3 5.12 -6.59 -11.33
N LEU A 4 6.04 -7.51 -11.64
CA LEU A 4 7.09 -7.94 -10.74
C LEU A 4 8.33 -7.08 -11.00
N LEU A 5 8.74 -6.32 -10.00
CA LEU A 5 9.96 -5.52 -10.05
C LEU A 5 11.12 -6.29 -9.42
N THR A 6 12.24 -6.42 -10.13
CA THR A 6 13.47 -7.04 -9.62
C THR A 6 14.66 -6.08 -9.79
N GLY A 7 15.48 -5.95 -8.75
CA GLY A 7 16.69 -5.13 -8.78
C GLY A 7 17.92 -5.97 -9.08
N ASN A 8 18.75 -5.55 -10.05
CA ASN A 8 20.07 -6.14 -10.29
C ASN A 8 21.08 -5.03 -10.63
N GLN A 9 22.09 -4.84 -9.78
CA GLN A 9 23.22 -3.91 -10.00
C GLN A 9 22.82 -2.49 -10.42
N GLY A 10 21.84 -1.89 -9.74
CA GLY A 10 21.36 -0.53 -10.04
C GLY A 10 20.37 -0.42 -11.20
N SER A 11 20.03 -1.54 -11.85
CA SER A 11 18.93 -1.62 -12.82
C SER A 11 17.68 -2.23 -12.19
N VAL A 12 16.51 -1.66 -12.50
CA VAL A 12 15.20 -2.22 -12.13
C VAL A 12 14.58 -2.84 -13.38
N ASN A 13 14.37 -4.15 -13.34
CA ASN A 13 13.63 -4.86 -14.37
C ASN A 13 12.17 -5.00 -13.96
N SER A 14 11.25 -4.64 -14.86
CA SER A 14 9.82 -4.90 -14.70
C SER A 14 9.41 -6.08 -15.58
N ILE A 15 8.80 -7.09 -14.98
CA ILE A 15 8.26 -8.26 -15.68
C ILE A 15 6.74 -8.24 -15.52
N PRO A 16 5.97 -8.19 -16.62
CA PRO A 16 4.52 -8.26 -16.53
C PRO A 16 4.10 -9.61 -15.93
N VAL A 17 3.27 -9.56 -14.90
CA VAL A 17 2.69 -10.76 -14.29
C VAL A 17 1.47 -11.16 -15.13
N PRO A 18 1.32 -12.45 -15.50
CA PRO A 18 0.12 -12.91 -16.19
C PRO A 18 -1.14 -12.53 -15.42
N ASP A 19 -2.12 -11.97 -16.12
CA ASP A 19 -3.37 -11.56 -15.49
C ASP A 19 -4.07 -12.78 -14.87
N LEU A 20 -4.54 -12.62 -13.63
CA LEU A 20 -5.49 -13.55 -13.06
C LEU A 20 -6.81 -13.41 -13.82
N TYR A 21 -7.20 -14.47 -14.54
CA TYR A 21 -8.48 -14.50 -15.22
C TYR A 21 -9.62 -14.63 -14.22
N SER A 22 -10.49 -13.62 -14.18
CA SER A 22 -11.72 -13.64 -13.41
C SER A 22 -12.84 -12.98 -14.21
N SER A 23 -14.06 -13.49 -14.07
CA SER A 23 -15.27 -12.84 -14.57
C SER A 23 -15.76 -11.71 -13.65
N HIS A 24 -15.05 -11.41 -12.56
CA HIS A 24 -15.34 -10.26 -11.71
C HIS A 24 -15.10 -8.96 -12.47
N GLU A 25 -16.13 -8.12 -12.49
CA GLU A 25 -16.14 -6.85 -13.22
C GLU A 25 -15.40 -5.73 -12.45
N GLU A 26 -15.50 -5.70 -11.11
CA GLU A 26 -14.96 -4.63 -10.27
C GLU A 26 -13.42 -4.68 -10.18
N ALA A 27 -12.78 -3.53 -10.30
CA ALA A 27 -11.32 -3.41 -10.30
C ALA A 27 -10.72 -3.58 -8.90
N ASP A 28 -11.38 -3.08 -7.87
CA ASP A 28 -10.81 -2.98 -6.51
C ASP A 28 -10.72 -4.35 -5.86
N SER A 29 -11.79 -5.13 -5.97
CA SER A 29 -11.83 -6.55 -5.61
C SER A 29 -10.73 -7.35 -6.32
N ARG A 30 -10.43 -7.05 -7.60
CA ARG A 30 -9.34 -7.70 -8.34
C ARG A 30 -7.96 -7.28 -7.82
N ILE A 31 -7.78 -6.04 -7.40
CA ILE A 31 -6.52 -5.57 -6.79
C ILE A 31 -6.23 -6.37 -5.51
N ILE A 32 -7.21 -6.53 -4.63
CA ILE A 32 -7.04 -7.29 -3.38
C ILE A 32 -6.65 -8.75 -3.68
N LEU A 33 -7.33 -9.39 -4.63
CA LEU A 33 -7.01 -10.77 -5.03
C LEU A 33 -5.57 -10.91 -5.56
N ASN A 34 -5.13 -9.97 -6.39
CA ASN A 34 -3.76 -9.95 -6.89
C ASN A 34 -2.74 -9.73 -5.76
N CYS A 35 -3.05 -8.90 -4.76
CA CYS A 35 -2.19 -8.70 -3.59
C CYS A 35 -2.01 -9.99 -2.79
N MET A 36 -3.11 -10.70 -2.52
CA MET A 36 -3.06 -11.99 -1.83
C MET A 36 -2.21 -12.99 -2.61
N TYR A 37 -2.46 -13.14 -3.92
CA TYR A 37 -1.69 -14.03 -4.78
C TYR A 37 -0.20 -13.68 -4.84
N ALA A 38 0.12 -12.40 -5.03
CA ALA A 38 1.51 -11.93 -5.09
C ALA A 38 2.23 -12.16 -3.76
N SER A 39 1.56 -11.96 -2.63
CA SER A 39 2.16 -12.16 -1.30
C SER A 39 2.55 -13.63 -1.03
N GLN A 40 1.86 -14.58 -1.65
CA GLN A 40 2.14 -16.00 -1.51
C GLN A 40 3.33 -16.47 -2.36
N GLN A 41 3.81 -15.65 -3.31
CA GLN A 41 4.94 -16.05 -4.14
C GLN A 41 6.24 -16.00 -3.33
N PRO A 42 7.07 -17.05 -3.38
CA PRO A 42 8.32 -17.11 -2.61
C PRO A 42 9.30 -15.96 -2.92
N THR A 43 9.27 -15.48 -4.16
CA THR A 43 10.14 -14.40 -4.65
C THR A 43 9.64 -13.01 -4.32
N THR A 44 8.42 -12.88 -3.77
CA THR A 44 7.87 -11.57 -3.40
C THR A 44 8.39 -11.15 -2.03
N GLU A 45 9.10 -10.03 -2.01
CA GLU A 45 9.55 -9.39 -0.77
C GLU A 45 8.49 -8.46 -0.18
N ARG A 46 7.79 -7.71 -1.03
CA ARG A 46 6.72 -6.78 -0.66
C ARG A 46 5.70 -6.62 -1.78
N VAL A 47 4.48 -6.21 -1.42
CA VAL A 47 3.41 -5.87 -2.36
C VAL A 47 3.20 -4.36 -2.36
N ILE A 48 3.14 -3.75 -3.55
CA ILE A 48 2.89 -2.32 -3.70
C ILE A 48 1.62 -2.15 -4.54
N VAL A 49 0.60 -1.53 -3.96
CA VAL A 49 -0.61 -1.13 -4.66
C VAL A 49 -0.48 0.33 -5.03
N ARG A 50 -0.39 0.61 -6.33
CA ARG A 50 -0.36 1.97 -6.85
C ARG A 50 -1.75 2.35 -7.34
N SER A 51 -2.46 3.17 -6.57
CA SER A 51 -3.76 3.72 -6.94
C SER A 51 -3.97 5.11 -6.31
N PRO A 52 -4.59 6.08 -7.00
CA PRO A 52 -5.07 7.32 -6.37
C PRO A 52 -6.43 7.14 -5.67
N ASP A 53 -7.02 5.94 -5.73
CA ASP A 53 -8.38 5.65 -5.28
C ASP A 53 -8.45 5.34 -3.77
N SER A 54 -9.25 6.10 -3.03
CA SER A 54 -9.48 5.93 -1.59
C SER A 54 -10.25 4.65 -1.27
N ASP A 55 -11.12 4.17 -2.16
CA ASP A 55 -11.87 2.92 -1.97
C ASP A 55 -10.90 1.73 -1.91
N VAL A 56 -9.89 1.73 -2.79
CA VAL A 56 -8.82 0.72 -2.78
C VAL A 56 -8.03 0.77 -1.47
N PHE A 57 -7.68 1.97 -1.00
CA PHE A 57 -6.99 2.13 0.28
C PHE A 57 -7.79 1.53 1.44
N LEU A 58 -9.08 1.89 1.53
CA LEU A 58 -9.98 1.45 2.59
C LEU A 58 -10.24 -0.06 2.54
N LEU A 59 -10.27 -0.66 1.34
CA LEU A 59 -10.36 -2.11 1.18
C LEU A 59 -9.07 -2.83 1.62
N LEU A 60 -7.88 -2.25 1.47
CA LEU A 60 -6.64 -2.92 1.87
C LEU A 60 -6.53 -3.14 3.39
N LEU A 61 -7.13 -2.28 4.21
CA LEU A 61 -7.06 -2.36 5.67
C LEU A 61 -7.68 -3.65 6.27
N PRO A 62 -8.95 -4.00 6.01
CA PRO A 62 -9.55 -5.24 6.51
C PRO A 62 -8.93 -6.49 5.90
N PHE A 63 -8.44 -6.42 4.66
CA PHE A 63 -7.81 -7.56 3.97
C PHE A 63 -6.30 -7.69 4.22
N SER A 64 -5.70 -6.78 4.97
CA SER A 64 -4.25 -6.77 5.26
C SER A 64 -3.77 -8.06 5.93
N ASP A 65 -4.56 -8.65 6.84
CA ASP A 65 -4.23 -9.91 7.52
C ASP A 65 -4.08 -11.09 6.54
N ALA A 66 -4.72 -11.04 5.37
CA ALA A 66 -4.66 -12.09 4.36
C ALA A 66 -3.44 -11.93 3.42
N ILE A 67 -2.73 -10.80 3.50
CA ILE A 67 -1.57 -10.48 2.67
C ILE A 67 -0.32 -10.73 3.51
N SER A 68 0.33 -11.86 3.25
CA SER A 68 1.42 -12.39 4.10
C SER A 68 2.77 -11.64 3.99
N LYS A 69 2.82 -10.58 3.19
CA LYS A 69 4.03 -9.79 2.91
C LYS A 69 3.76 -8.31 3.21
N PRO A 70 4.80 -7.51 3.49
CA PRO A 70 4.65 -6.07 3.66
C PRO A 70 3.86 -5.44 2.51
N LEU A 71 2.82 -4.70 2.86
CA LEU A 71 1.86 -4.10 1.94
C LEU A 71 1.98 -2.59 1.99
N ILE A 72 2.26 -1.99 0.83
CA ILE A 72 2.39 -0.55 0.67
C ILE A 72 1.31 -0.04 -0.27
N PHE A 73 0.67 1.05 0.12
CA PHE A 73 -0.22 1.81 -0.74
C PHE A 73 0.50 3.07 -1.24
N ASP A 74 0.50 3.27 -2.54
CA ASP A 74 1.17 4.37 -3.25
C ASP A 74 0.10 5.21 -3.96
N THR A 75 -0.13 6.44 -3.49
CA THR A 75 -1.22 7.32 -3.96
C THR A 75 -1.06 7.81 -5.41
N SER A 76 0.03 7.44 -6.09
CA SER A 76 0.22 7.59 -7.53
C SER A 76 0.20 9.02 -8.11
N SER A 77 0.08 10.07 -7.29
CA SER A 77 -0.28 11.41 -7.76
C SER A 77 0.85 12.44 -7.62
N GLY A 78 1.42 12.84 -8.76
CA GLY A 78 2.20 14.08 -8.93
C GLY A 78 3.23 14.40 -7.83
N ASN A 79 3.32 15.68 -7.47
CA ASN A 79 4.23 16.17 -6.42
C ASN A 79 3.81 15.77 -5.00
N ASN A 80 2.63 15.16 -4.82
CA ASN A 80 2.07 14.77 -3.51
C ASN A 80 1.99 13.25 -3.35
N ARG A 81 2.80 12.50 -4.10
CA ARG A 81 2.87 11.05 -4.01
C ARG A 81 3.28 10.64 -2.60
N LYS A 82 2.45 9.82 -1.96
CA LYS A 82 2.69 9.28 -0.61
C LYS A 82 2.75 7.76 -0.70
N GLN A 83 3.62 7.18 0.12
CA GLN A 83 3.65 5.74 0.36
C GLN A 83 3.24 5.47 1.79
N LEU A 84 2.17 4.71 1.97
CA LEU A 84 1.63 4.33 3.27
C LEU A 84 1.91 2.85 3.52
N ASN A 85 2.44 2.52 4.70
CA ASN A 85 2.67 1.14 5.09
C ASN A 85 1.38 0.55 5.71
N ILE A 86 0.54 -0.05 4.86
CA ILE A 86 -0.74 -0.61 5.30
C ILE A 86 -0.55 -1.72 6.34
N THR A 87 0.54 -2.49 6.25
CA THR A 87 0.83 -3.52 7.27
C THR A 87 1.06 -2.90 8.65
N HIS A 88 1.79 -1.79 8.71
CA HIS A 88 2.02 -1.07 9.97
C HIS A 88 0.73 -0.41 10.47
N LEU A 89 0.03 0.28 9.58
CA LEU A 89 -1.24 0.95 9.88
C LEU A 89 -2.30 -0.01 10.40
N ALA A 90 -2.43 -1.17 9.77
CA ALA A 90 -3.34 -2.20 10.24
C ALA A 90 -2.95 -2.69 11.64
N ALA A 91 -1.66 -2.79 11.97
CA ALA A 91 -1.20 -3.23 13.29
C ALA A 91 -1.51 -2.22 14.41
N THR A 92 -1.59 -0.92 14.11
CA THR A 92 -1.96 0.12 15.08
C THR A 92 -3.47 0.21 15.30
N MET A 93 -4.27 -0.23 14.33
CA MET A 93 -5.73 -0.22 14.42
C MET A 93 -6.32 -1.45 15.13
N PRO A 94 -7.31 -1.27 16.03
CA PRO A 94 -8.09 -2.39 16.55
C PRO A 94 -8.78 -3.15 15.42
N LYS A 95 -8.73 -4.49 15.45
CA LYS A 95 -9.37 -5.34 14.43
C LYS A 95 -10.84 -4.98 14.17
N ARG A 96 -11.61 -4.67 15.23
CA ARG A 96 -13.01 -4.25 15.11
C ARG A 96 -13.20 -2.99 14.26
N LEU A 97 -12.26 -2.05 14.33
CA LEU A 97 -12.28 -0.83 13.53
C LEU A 97 -11.99 -1.16 12.06
N ARG A 98 -10.96 -1.98 11.80
CA ARG A 98 -10.63 -2.42 10.43
C ARG A 98 -11.79 -3.18 9.78
N ASP A 99 -12.43 -4.09 10.51
CA ASP A 99 -13.57 -4.86 10.03
C ASP A 99 -14.80 -3.95 9.77
N ALA A 100 -14.96 -2.87 10.55
CA ALA A 100 -16.06 -1.92 10.41
C ALA A 100 -15.81 -0.82 9.36
N ILE A 101 -14.57 -0.62 8.90
CA ILE A 101 -14.20 0.56 8.10
C ILE A 101 -14.93 0.60 6.76
N ILE A 102 -15.14 -0.55 6.12
CA ILE A 102 -15.92 -0.65 4.87
C ILE A 102 -17.35 -0.19 5.13
N SER A 103 -17.97 -0.69 6.21
CA SER A 103 -19.34 -0.30 6.55
C SER A 103 -19.42 1.18 6.89
N LEU A 104 -18.45 1.71 7.64
CA LEU A 104 -18.37 3.13 7.96
C LEU A 104 -18.33 3.96 6.68
N HIS A 105 -17.42 3.63 5.76
CA HIS A 105 -17.26 4.29 4.47
C HIS A 105 -18.56 4.36 3.67
N THR A 106 -19.24 3.22 3.51
CA THR A 106 -20.54 3.16 2.81
C THR A 106 -21.61 4.09 3.42
N PHE A 107 -21.54 4.37 4.73
CA PHE A 107 -22.46 5.28 5.40
C PHE A 107 -21.93 6.73 5.49
N THR A 108 -20.64 6.96 5.26
CA THR A 108 -20.00 8.28 5.34
C THR A 108 -19.68 8.90 3.99
N ASP A 109 -19.76 8.17 2.88
CA ASP A 109 -19.50 8.63 1.50
C ASP A 109 -20.25 9.91 1.07
N SER A 110 -21.20 10.39 1.88
CA SER A 110 -21.87 11.70 1.71
C SER A 110 -21.16 12.89 2.40
N LEU A 111 -20.11 12.68 3.19
CA LEU A 111 -19.28 13.72 3.81
C LEU A 111 -17.84 13.41 3.47
N GLY A 112 -17.16 14.27 2.70
CA GLY A 112 -15.76 14.08 2.26
C GLY A 112 -14.76 13.81 3.38
N THR A 113 -14.75 12.58 3.86
CA THR A 113 -14.04 12.07 5.05
C THR A 113 -12.75 11.39 4.66
N ASP A 114 -12.55 11.08 3.38
CA ASP A 114 -11.29 10.64 2.79
C ASP A 114 -10.14 11.59 3.18
N ASP A 115 -10.36 12.90 3.05
CA ASP A 115 -9.40 13.95 3.43
C ASP A 115 -9.07 13.98 4.94
N ALA A 116 -10.00 13.53 5.79
CA ALA A 116 -9.83 13.53 7.24
C ALA A 116 -9.13 12.27 7.73
N LEU A 117 -9.50 11.11 7.20
CA LEU A 117 -8.82 9.85 7.51
C LEU A 117 -7.37 9.89 7.00
N GLU A 118 -7.15 10.41 5.80
CA GLU A 118 -5.79 10.59 5.27
C GLU A 118 -4.93 11.52 6.13
N LYS A 119 -5.51 12.56 6.75
CA LYS A 119 -4.79 13.46 7.65
C LYS A 119 -4.44 12.80 8.97
N GLU A 120 -5.35 12.05 9.56
CA GLU A 120 -5.12 11.42 10.87
C GLU A 120 -4.11 10.26 10.80
N LEU A 121 -4.00 9.62 9.62
CA LEU A 121 -3.03 8.55 9.35
C LEU A 121 -1.66 9.06 8.88
N GLN A 122 -1.51 10.36 8.61
CA GLN A 122 -0.25 10.97 8.17
C GLN A 122 0.73 11.26 9.31
N ASP A 123 0.26 11.38 10.55
CA ASP A 123 1.11 11.79 11.67
C ASP A 123 1.94 10.64 12.27
N ASP A 124 1.55 9.37 12.06
CA ASP A 124 2.20 8.20 12.69
C ASP A 124 3.00 7.28 11.73
N ASP A 125 2.83 7.40 10.40
CA ASP A 125 3.33 6.40 9.42
C ASP A 125 4.37 6.91 8.41
N LEU A 126 4.80 8.17 8.52
CA LEU A 126 5.87 8.69 7.67
C LEU A 126 7.19 8.00 8.01
N ILE A 127 7.70 7.18 7.08
CA ILE A 127 9.07 6.69 7.12
C ILE A 127 9.98 7.92 7.01
N SER A 128 10.50 8.38 8.14
CA SER A 128 11.53 9.40 8.20
C SER A 128 12.79 8.85 7.54
N HIS A 129 13.19 9.44 6.42
CA HIS A 129 14.54 9.30 5.90
C HIS A 129 15.52 9.95 6.90
N GLU A 130 16.02 9.18 7.86
CA GLU A 130 17.29 9.49 8.51
C GLU A 130 18.42 9.01 7.59
N GLU A 131 18.86 9.86 6.67
CA GLU A 131 20.23 9.75 6.16
C GLU A 131 21.16 10.49 7.13
N GLY A 132 21.69 9.72 8.09
CA GLY A 132 22.93 10.06 8.75
C GLY A 132 24.07 9.90 7.75
N ILE A 133 24.55 11.01 7.20
CA ILE A 133 25.91 11.11 6.67
C ILE A 133 26.73 11.75 7.79
N SER A 134 27.28 10.90 8.66
CA SER A 134 28.50 11.21 9.37
C SER A 134 29.65 10.84 8.45
N ASP A 135 30.40 11.83 7.98
CA ASP A 135 31.83 11.66 7.74
C ASP A 135 32.50 13.00 8.07
N SER A 136 32.97 13.04 9.31
CA SER A 136 34.00 13.96 9.76
C SER A 136 35.36 13.45 9.30
N ASP A 137 36.27 14.42 9.09
CA ASP A 137 37.74 14.29 9.04
C ASP A 137 38.28 13.79 7.67
N ASP A 138 39.27 14.41 7.02
CA ASP A 138 40.46 15.06 7.57
C ASP A 138 41.10 16.09 6.59
N GLU A 139 41.93 16.92 7.21
CA GLU A 139 42.70 18.07 6.72
C GLU A 139 43.70 17.83 5.57
N LEU A 140 44.06 18.99 4.96
CA LEU A 140 45.21 19.36 4.09
C LEU A 140 45.00 19.39 2.57
#